data_AF-A0A087T8P2-F1
#
_entry.id   AF-A0A087T8P2-F1
#
_cell.length_a   1.000
_cell.length_b   1.000
_cell.length_c   1.000
_cell.angle_alpha   90.00
_cell.angle_beta   90.00
_cell.angle_gamma   90.00
#
_symmetry.space_group_name_H-M   'P 1'
#
loop_
_entity.id
_entity.type
_entity.pdbx_description
1 polymer ?
#
loop_
_entity_poly.entity_id
_entity_poly.type
_entity_poly.pdbx_seq_one_letter_code
_entity_poly.pdbx_strand_id
1 'polypeptide(L)'
;MTNQLVTFMKLLFLVNKTDGYLVPATDLGEECKDDRECHQKDPNSYCSFQDQHLLCACKINYHISLINNTEKCIYGEPAEEEKE
;
A
#
# COMPACT_ATOMS: atom_id res chain seq x y z
N MET A 1 33.70 -8.71 -7.26
CA MET A 1 32.76 -8.42 -6.16
C MET A 1 31.47 -7.95 -6.80
N THR A 2 30.44 -8.79 -6.76
CA THR A 2 29.16 -8.62 -7.47
C THR A 2 28.26 -7.66 -6.68
N ASN A 3 28.06 -6.44 -7.19
CA ASN A 3 27.02 -5.53 -6.73
C ASN A 3 25.73 -5.90 -7.46
N GLN A 4 24.90 -6.75 -6.86
CA GLN A 4 23.50 -6.89 -7.28
C GLN A 4 22.76 -5.65 -6.78
N LEU A 5 22.65 -4.62 -7.63
CA LEU A 5 21.57 -3.64 -7.49
C LEU A 5 20.28 -4.38 -7.82
N VAL A 6 19.57 -4.78 -6.78
CA VAL A 6 18.22 -5.32 -6.90
C VAL A 6 17.27 -4.13 -7.11
N THR A 7 17.36 -3.52 -8.29
CA THR A 7 16.36 -2.56 -8.74
C THR A 7 15.15 -3.38 -9.18
N PHE A 8 14.27 -3.72 -8.23
CA PHE A 8 12.91 -4.11 -8.56
C PHE A 8 12.23 -2.89 -9.19
N MET A 9 12.45 -2.70 -10.49
CA MET A 9 11.54 -1.90 -11.31
C MET A 9 10.19 -2.61 -11.22
N LYS A 10 9.33 -2.08 -10.35
CA LYS A 10 7.90 -2.37 -10.30
C LYS A 10 7.39 -2.34 -11.74
N LEU A 11 6.88 -3.49 -12.19
CA LEU A 11 6.24 -3.63 -13.48
C LEU A 11 5.22 -2.50 -13.63
N LEU A 12 5.38 -1.69 -14.67
CA LEU A 12 4.34 -0.81 -15.18
C LEU A 12 3.11 -1.66 -15.51
N PHE A 13 2.12 -1.69 -14.62
CA PHE A 13 0.82 -2.26 -14.92
C PHE A 13 0.11 -1.33 -15.91
N LEU A 14 0.26 -1.66 -17.19
CA LEU A 14 -0.59 -1.16 -18.27
C LEU A 14 -2.03 -1.62 -18.00
N VAL A 15 -2.82 -0.79 -17.31
CA VAL A 15 -4.26 -1.03 -17.14
C VAL A 15 -4.95 -0.79 -18.47
N ASN A 16 -5.36 -1.88 -19.11
CA ASN A 16 -6.22 -1.88 -20.29
C ASN A 16 -7.64 -1.48 -19.86
N LYS A 17 -8.08 -0.32 -20.34
CA LYS A 17 -9.37 0.32 -20.02
C LYS A 17 -10.47 -0.28 -20.90
N THR A 18 -11.32 -1.15 -20.34
CA THR A 18 -12.60 -1.53 -20.96
C THR A 18 -13.71 -1.61 -19.91
N ASP A 19 -14.70 -0.74 -20.08
CA ASP A 19 -16.10 -0.77 -19.61
C ASP A 19 -16.46 -1.29 -18.20
N GLY A 20 -16.99 -0.39 -17.36
CA GLY A 20 -17.43 -0.65 -15.98
C GLY A 20 -16.36 -0.26 -14.97
N TYR A 21 -16.57 0.82 -14.21
CA TYR A 21 -15.55 1.55 -13.43
C TYR A 21 -14.99 0.73 -12.23
N LEU A 22 -14.27 -0.35 -12.50
CA LEU A 22 -13.38 -1.00 -11.55
C LEU A 22 -12.19 -0.07 -11.37
N VAL A 23 -12.19 0.67 -10.26
CA VAL A 23 -11.02 1.42 -9.85
C VAL A 23 -9.93 0.40 -9.54
N PRO A 24 -8.72 0.46 -10.14
CA PRO A 24 -7.69 -0.53 -9.91
C PRO A 24 -7.38 -0.58 -8.41
N ALA A 25 -7.26 -1.79 -7.87
CA ALA A 25 -6.77 -1.99 -6.51
C ALA A 25 -5.30 -1.57 -6.48
N THR A 26 -4.97 -0.63 -5.60
CA THR A 26 -3.62 -0.08 -5.42
C THR A 26 -2.93 -0.81 -4.26
N ASP A 27 -1.62 -1.09 -4.40
CA ASP A 27 -0.85 -1.72 -3.32
C ASP A 27 -0.60 -0.73 -2.16
N LEU A 28 -0.23 -1.25 -0.98
CA LEU A 28 0.13 -0.39 0.15
C LEU A 28 1.37 0.45 -0.21
N GLY A 29 1.37 1.72 0.20
CA GLY A 29 2.42 2.69 -0.12
C GLY A 29 2.40 3.23 -1.56
N GLU A 30 1.44 2.83 -2.40
CA GLU A 30 1.27 3.39 -3.75
C GLU A 30 0.23 4.52 -3.80
N GLU A 31 0.31 5.34 -4.85
CA GLU A 31 -0.57 6.50 -5.03
C GLU A 31 -2.03 6.10 -5.21
N CYS A 32 -2.90 6.77 -4.46
CA CYS A 32 -4.34 6.55 -4.46
C CYS A 32 -5.11 7.83 -4.72
N LYS A 33 -6.32 7.69 -5.26
CA LYS A 33 -7.26 8.82 -5.44
C LYS A 33 -8.27 8.92 -4.31
N ASP A 34 -8.70 7.77 -3.80
CA ASP A 34 -9.72 7.66 -2.76
C ASP A 34 -9.54 6.35 -1.95
N ASP A 35 -10.21 6.27 -0.81
CA ASP A 35 -10.11 5.11 0.10
C ASP A 35 -10.57 3.80 -0.54
N ARG A 36 -11.43 3.85 -1.57
CA ARG A 36 -12.00 2.65 -2.19
C ARG A 36 -10.95 1.90 -3.00
N GLU A 37 -9.97 2.59 -3.60
CA GLU A 37 -8.83 1.95 -4.28
C GLU A 37 -8.03 1.07 -3.31
N CYS A 38 -7.71 1.60 -2.12
CA CYS A 38 -6.97 0.88 -1.09
C CYS A 38 -7.81 -0.25 -0.47
N HIS A 39 -9.09 0.01 -0.17
CA HIS A 39 -10.00 -0.97 0.42
C HIS A 39 -10.22 -2.22 -0.45
N GLN A 40 -10.10 -2.13 -1.78
CA GLN A 40 -10.18 -3.30 -2.65
C GLN A 40 -9.00 -4.27 -2.43
N LYS A 41 -7.83 -3.75 -2.07
CA LYS A 41 -6.63 -4.55 -1.77
C LYS A 41 -6.63 -5.05 -0.32
N ASP A 42 -6.92 -4.14 0.60
CA ASP A 42 -6.96 -4.41 2.03
C ASP A 42 -8.04 -3.56 2.73
N PRO A 43 -9.07 -4.17 3.36
CA PRO A 43 -10.15 -3.42 4.02
C PRO A 43 -9.69 -2.59 5.23
N ASN A 44 -8.48 -2.84 5.75
CA ASN A 44 -7.90 -2.08 6.86
C ASN A 44 -6.93 -0.98 6.39
N SER A 45 -6.92 -0.67 5.10
CA SER A 45 -6.18 0.46 4.52
C SER A 45 -7.08 1.66 4.23
N TYR A 46 -6.52 2.84 3.99
CA TYR A 46 -7.20 4.06 3.56
C TYR A 46 -6.24 4.95 2.75
N CYS A 47 -6.76 5.92 2.01
CA CYS A 47 -5.97 6.85 1.22
C CYS A 47 -5.56 8.04 2.09
N SER A 48 -4.26 8.16 2.37
CA SER A 48 -3.72 9.13 3.33
C SER A 48 -2.74 10.09 2.67
N PHE A 49 -2.79 11.36 3.06
CA PHE A 49 -1.85 12.36 2.57
C PHE A 49 -0.53 12.29 3.38
N GLN A 50 0.53 11.82 2.74
CA GLN A 50 1.87 11.61 3.31
C GLN A 50 2.92 12.18 2.36
N ASP A 51 3.88 12.94 2.89
CA ASP A 51 5.01 13.50 2.12
C ASP A 51 4.62 14.20 0.80
N GLN A 52 3.48 14.92 0.79
CA GLN A 52 2.89 15.61 -0.37
C GLN A 52 2.19 14.71 -1.41
N HIS A 53 2.05 13.41 -1.16
CA HIS A 53 1.35 12.45 -2.00
C HIS A 53 0.15 11.83 -1.26
N LEU A 54 -0.87 11.40 -2.02
CA LEU A 54 -1.95 10.56 -1.49
C LEU A 54 -1.55 9.10 -1.68
N LEU A 55 -1.29 8.38 -0.59
CA LEU A 55 -0.80 6.99 -0.61
C LEU A 55 -1.71 6.05 0.19
N CYS A 56 -1.84 4.80 -0.25
CA CYS A 56 -2.55 3.78 0.52
C CYS A 56 -1.77 3.44 1.80
N ALA A 57 -2.38 3.71 2.96
CA ALA A 57 -1.81 3.50 4.29
C ALA A 57 -2.70 2.59 5.14
N CYS A 58 -2.14 1.97 6.18
CA CYS A 58 -2.93 1.23 7.14
C CYS A 58 -3.67 2.15 8.11
N LYS A 59 -4.90 1.77 8.50
CA LYS A 59 -5.69 2.46 9.52
C LYS A 59 -4.93 2.50 10.86
N ILE A 60 -5.34 3.40 11.75
CA ILE A 60 -4.77 3.52 13.11
C ILE A 60 -4.83 2.15 13.81
N ASN A 61 -3.75 1.77 14.51
CA ASN A 61 -3.54 0.47 15.15
C ASN A 61 -3.41 -0.72 14.17
N TYR A 62 -3.13 -0.44 12.91
CA TYR A 62 -2.71 -1.45 11.94
C TYR A 62 -1.32 -1.11 11.44
N HIS A 63 -0.51 -2.14 11.19
CA HIS A 63 0.81 -2.00 10.59
C HIS A 63 0.92 -2.93 9.38
N ILE A 64 1.85 -2.59 8.48
CA ILE A 64 2.13 -3.40 7.28
C ILE A 64 2.88 -4.65 7.73
N SER A 65 2.41 -5.81 7.27
CA SER A 65 3.10 -7.10 7.44
C SER A 65 2.97 -7.94 6.18
N LEU A 66 3.92 -8.86 5.98
CA LEU A 66 3.95 -9.76 4.83
C LEU A 66 3.27 -11.09 5.19
N ILE A 67 2.05 -11.29 4.70
CA ILE A 67 1.34 -12.57 4.80
C ILE A 67 1.34 -13.23 3.42
N ASN A 68 1.97 -14.40 3.30
CA ASN A 68 2.07 -15.15 2.04
C ASN A 68 2.63 -14.29 0.89
N ASN A 69 3.71 -13.54 1.14
CA ASN A 69 4.33 -12.60 0.19
C ASN A 69 3.41 -11.47 -0.30
N THR A 70 2.35 -11.16 0.45
CA THR A 70 1.46 -10.02 0.18
C THR A 70 1.47 -9.10 1.38
N GLU A 71 1.70 -7.82 1.15
CA GLU A 71 1.59 -6.79 2.17
C GLU A 71 0.12 -6.65 2.60
N LYS A 72 -0.10 -6.70 3.91
CA LYS A 72 -1.41 -6.65 4.55
C LYS A 72 -1.36 -5.76 5.77
N CYS A 73 -2.45 -5.04 6.00
CA CYS A 73 -2.65 -4.29 7.23
C CYS A 73 -3.17 -5.24 8.30
N ILE A 74 -2.29 -5.57 9.25
CA ILE A 74 -2.62 -6.42 10.38
C ILE A 74 -2.80 -5.57 11.64
N TYR A 75 -3.80 -5.93 12.43
CA TYR A 75 -4.02 -5.28 13.71
C TYR A 75 -2.81 -5.56 14.61
N GLY A 76 -2.25 -4.49 15.17
CA GLY A 76 -1.20 -4.59 16.17
C GLY A 76 -1.22 -3.35 17.02
N GLU A 77 -0.89 -3.51 18.29
CA GLU A 77 -0.61 -2.35 19.14
C GLU A 77 0.43 -1.48 18.41
N PRO A 78 0.21 -0.16 18.31
CA PRO A 78 1.19 0.71 17.67
C PRO A 78 2.53 0.42 18.33
N ALA A 79 3.56 0.16 17.52
CA ALA A 79 4.91 -0.02 18.04
C ALA A 79 5.16 1.17 18.99
N GLU A 80 5.37 0.87 20.27
CA GLU A 80 5.59 1.90 21.28
C GLU A 80 6.69 2.81 20.72
N GLU A 81 6.34 4.06 20.38
CA GLU A 81 7.35 5.07 20.11
C GLU A 81 8.16 5.17 21.39
N GLU A 82 9.38 4.63 21.37
CA GLU A 82 10.38 4.83 22.43
C GLU A 82 10.54 6.34 22.59
N LYS A 83 9.85 6.90 23.58
CA LYS A 83 10.08 8.26 24.05
C LYS A 83 11.43 8.28 24.74
N GLU A 84 12.47 8.69 24.02
CA GLU A 84 13.70 9.23 24.63
C GLU A 84 13.44 10.59 25.32
#